data_AF-A0A4R8GXB3-F1
#
_entry.id   AF-A0A4R8GXB3-F1
#
_cell.length_a   1.000
_cell.length_b   1.000
_cell.length_c   1.000
_cell.angle_alpha   90.00
_cell.angle_beta   90.00
_cell.angle_gamma   90.00
#
_symmetry.space_group_name_H-M   'P 1'
#
loop_
_entity.id
_entity.type
_entity.pdbx_description
1 polymer ?
#
loop_
_entity_poly.entity_id
_entity_poly.type
_entity_poly.pdbx_seq_one_letter_code
_entity_poly.pdbx_strand_id
1 'polypeptide(L)'
;MDYDNQVLIELLEPLQWKGIVTIILKAGSELSEYTGTISEIVNDYYLVLIDDSERIICIPINCIYKVIYYADDHKFVVFEKVLKDDTNILN
;
A
#
# COMPACT_ATOMS: atom_id res chain seq x y z
N MET A 1 -5.62 -16.86 -0.48
CA MET A 1 -5.16 -15.47 -0.45
C MET A 1 -6.40 -14.58 -0.41
N ASP A 2 -6.38 -13.48 0.34
CA ASP A 2 -7.51 -12.55 0.42
C ASP A 2 -7.74 -11.88 -0.94
N TYR A 3 -8.99 -11.74 -1.38
CA TYR A 3 -9.35 -11.18 -2.70
C TYR A 3 -8.79 -9.75 -2.86
N ASP A 4 -8.87 -8.96 -1.79
CA ASP A 4 -8.36 -7.59 -1.77
C ASP A 4 -6.84 -7.51 -1.94
N ASN A 5 -6.10 -8.50 -1.43
CA ASN A 5 -4.65 -8.53 -1.55
C ASN A 5 -4.22 -8.86 -2.99
N GLN A 6 -4.94 -9.74 -3.68
CA GLN A 6 -4.65 -10.05 -5.08
C GLN A 6 -4.87 -8.84 -5.98
N VAL A 7 -6.01 -8.14 -5.83
CA VAL A 7 -6.30 -6.91 -6.58
C VAL A 7 -5.25 -5.84 -6.29
N LEU A 8 -4.85 -5.68 -5.03
CA LEU A 8 -3.78 -4.75 -4.66
C LEU A 8 -2.45 -5.09 -5.37
N ILE A 9 -2.04 -6.36 -5.42
CA ILE A 9 -0.80 -6.77 -6.09
C ILE A 9 -0.86 -6.43 -7.58
N GLU A 10 -1.96 -6.77 -8.25
CA GLU A 10 -2.17 -6.46 -9.69
C GLU A 10 -2.09 -4.95 -9.96
N LEU A 11 -2.47 -4.10 -9.00
CA LEU A 11 -2.34 -2.65 -9.09
C LEU A 11 -0.92 -2.13 -8.80
N LEU A 12 -0.14 -2.84 -7.98
CA LEU A 12 1.22 -2.44 -7.60
C LEU A 12 2.28 -2.90 -8.60
N GLU A 13 2.12 -4.05 -9.25
CA GLU A 13 3.07 -4.57 -10.24
C GLU A 13 3.41 -3.54 -11.34
N PRO A 14 2.44 -2.84 -11.96
CA PRO A 14 2.74 -1.87 -13.00
C PRO A 14 3.47 -0.62 -12.50
N LEU A 15 3.46 -0.37 -11.18
CA LEU A 15 4.07 0.78 -10.52
C LEU A 15 5.51 0.50 -10.05
N GLN A 16 5.98 -0.74 -10.13
CA GLN A 16 7.37 -1.09 -9.83
C GLN A 16 8.32 -0.23 -10.67
N TRP A 17 9.23 0.47 -10.00
CA TRP A 17 10.20 1.39 -10.61
C TRP A 17 9.61 2.57 -11.42
N LYS A 18 8.30 2.85 -11.31
CA LYS A 18 7.63 3.89 -12.12
C LYS A 18 7.40 5.22 -11.41
N GLY A 19 8.08 5.49 -10.31
CA GLY A 19 7.98 6.76 -9.60
C GLY A 19 7.73 6.55 -8.11
N ILE A 20 7.36 7.64 -7.45
CA ILE A 20 7.18 7.66 -6.00
C ILE A 20 5.75 7.25 -5.66
N VAL A 21 5.63 6.37 -4.67
CA VAL A 21 4.36 6.03 -4.02
C VAL A 21 4.43 6.37 -2.54
N THR A 22 3.28 6.69 -1.96
CA THR A 22 3.06 6.69 -0.51
C THR A 22 2.17 5.49 -0.17
N ILE A 23 2.66 4.64 0.72
CA ILE A 23 1.96 3.49 1.26
C ILE A 23 1.53 3.81 2.69
N ILE A 24 0.24 3.70 2.96
CA ILE A 24 -0.34 3.88 4.28
C ILE A 24 -0.76 2.52 4.80
N LEU A 25 -0.21 2.15 5.96
CA LEU A 25 -0.55 0.94 6.69
C LEU A 25 -1.54 1.25 7.78
N LYS A 26 -2.40 0.29 8.09
CA LYS A 26 -3.26 0.34 9.26
C LYS A 26 -3.06 -0.90 10.14
N ALA A 27 -2.68 -0.67 11.39
CA ALA A 27 -2.57 -1.70 12.41
C ALA A 27 -3.46 -1.30 13.60
N GLY A 28 -4.67 -1.88 13.69
CA GLY A 28 -5.66 -1.45 14.67
C GLY A 28 -6.09 0.01 14.43
N SER A 29 -5.89 0.88 15.44
CA SER A 29 -6.16 2.32 15.34
C SER A 29 -4.98 3.14 14.81
N GLU A 30 -3.80 2.53 14.65
CA GLU A 30 -2.59 3.23 14.25
C GLU A 30 -2.44 3.24 12.72
N LEU A 31 -2.06 4.41 12.20
CA LEU A 31 -1.67 4.60 10.81
C LEU A 31 -0.18 4.88 10.73
N SER A 32 0.49 4.22 9.79
CA SER A 32 1.90 4.48 9.47
C SER A 32 2.04 4.77 7.99
N GLU A 33 2.91 5.70 7.63
CA GLU A 33 3.10 6.15 6.26
C GLU A 33 4.56 5.94 5.83
N TYR A 34 4.73 5.39 4.63
CA TYR A 34 6.03 5.18 4.00
C TYR A 34 5.99 5.68 2.57
N THR A 35 6.96 6.53 2.20
CA THR A 35 7.05 7.09 0.86
C THR A 35 8.36 6.65 0.21
N GLY A 36 8.29 6.20 -1.05
CA GLY A 36 9.46 5.71 -1.78
C GLY A 36 9.10 5.11 -3.13
N THR A 37 10.07 4.49 -3.78
CA THR A 37 9.86 3.75 -5.02
C THR A 37 9.64 2.27 -4.71
N ILE A 38 8.67 1.64 -5.39
CA ILE A 38 8.48 0.19 -5.29
C ILE A 38 9.63 -0.49 -6.03
N SER A 39 10.43 -1.25 -5.29
CA SER A 39 11.55 -2.03 -5.82
C SER A 39 11.10 -3.41 -6.29
N GLU A 40 10.36 -4.14 -5.45
CA GLU A 40 9.87 -5.48 -5.77
C GLU A 40 8.66 -5.87 -4.93
N ILE A 41 7.96 -6.92 -5.36
CA ILE A 41 6.91 -7.61 -4.61
C ILE A 41 7.39 -9.05 -4.40
N VAL A 42 7.56 -9.45 -3.13
CA VAL A 42 8.17 -10.73 -2.76
C VAL A 42 7.10 -11.74 -2.37
N ASN A 43 7.01 -12.82 -3.14
CA ASN A 43 6.10 -13.95 -2.94
C ASN A 43 4.64 -13.52 -2.73
N ASP A 44 4.20 -12.39 -3.30
CA ASP A 44 2.85 -11.86 -3.12
C ASP A 44 2.47 -11.52 -1.66
N TYR A 45 3.44 -11.45 -0.74
CA TYR A 45 3.20 -11.15 0.68
C TYR A 45 3.81 -9.84 1.14
N TYR A 46 4.92 -9.43 0.53
CA TYR A 46 5.65 -8.24 0.95
C TYR A 46 5.89 -7.30 -0.23
N LEU A 47 5.69 -6.02 0.01
CA LEU A 47 6.11 -4.93 -0.84
C LEU A 47 7.45 -4.40 -0.33
N VAL A 48 8.44 -4.27 -1.21
CA VAL A 48 9.73 -3.66 -0.89
C VAL A 48 9.74 -2.24 -1.44
N LEU A 49 9.86 -1.25 -0.57
CA LEU A 49 10.08 0.14 -0.93
C LEU A 49 11.52 0.54 -0.68
N ILE A 50 12.05 1.41 -1.53
CA ILE A 50 13.29 2.15 -1.29
C ILE A 50 12.92 3.62 -1.15
N ASP A 51 13.20 4.22 0.01
CA ASP A 51 12.95 5.64 0.23
C ASP A 51 14.07 6.54 -0.35
N ASP A 52 13.92 7.85 -0.19
CA ASP A 52 14.89 8.85 -0.68
C ASP A 52 16.28 8.76 -0.04
N SER A 53 16.37 8.10 1.11
CA SER A 53 17.59 7.88 1.89
C SER A 53 18.20 6.51 1.59
N GLU A 54 17.77 5.85 0.52
CA GLU A 54 18.16 4.48 0.11
C GLU A 54 17.85 3.41 1.17
N ARG A 55 16.98 3.71 2.15
CA ARG A 55 16.58 2.72 3.14
C ARG A 55 15.55 1.79 2.52
N ILE A 56 15.77 0.49 2.74
CA ILE A 56 14.88 -0.59 2.32
C ILE A 56 13.81 -0.80 3.39
N ILE A 57 12.54 -0.77 2.97
CA ILE A 57 11.38 -0.93 3.84
C ILE A 57 10.55 -2.10 3.33
N CYS A 58 10.42 -3.14 4.15
CA CYS A 58 9.60 -4.31 3.84
C CYS A 58 8.21 -4.16 4.47
N ILE A 59 7.19 -4.14 3.64
CA ILE A 59 5.80 -3.87 4.04
C ILE A 59 4.94 -5.11 3.79
N PRO A 60 4.27 -5.67 4.82
CA PRO A 60 3.27 -6.71 4.60
C PRO A 60 2.08 -6.19 3.80
N ILE A 61 1.75 -6.82 2.68
CA ILE A 61 0.69 -6.39 1.75
C ILE A 61 -0.68 -6.38 2.43
N ASN A 62 -0.94 -7.35 3.31
CA ASN A 62 -2.20 -7.44 4.05
C ASN A 62 -2.45 -6.23 4.97
N CYS A 63 -1.41 -5.55 5.44
CA CYS A 63 -1.50 -4.36 6.27
C CYS A 63 -1.67 -3.05 5.49
N ILE A 64 -1.50 -3.08 4.16
CA ILE A 64 -1.68 -1.92 3.31
C ILE A 64 -3.16 -1.53 3.33
N TYR A 65 -3.40 -0.32 3.81
CA TYR A 65 -4.72 0.30 3.86
C TYR A 65 -4.96 1.15 2.62
N LYS A 66 -3.95 1.93 2.21
CA LYS A 66 -4.07 2.88 1.08
C LYS A 66 -2.75 3.06 0.35
N VAL A 67 -2.84 3.28 -0.96
CA VAL A 67 -1.71 3.53 -1.86
C VAL A 67 -1.97 4.78 -2.67
N ILE A 68 -1.02 5.71 -2.65
CA ILE A 68 -1.05 6.95 -3.42
C ILE A 68 0.16 6.96 -4.36
N TYR A 69 -0.07 7.17 -5.65
CA TYR A 69 0.96 7.30 -6.66
C TYR A 69 1.11 8.76 -7.12
N TYR A 70 2.35 9.20 -7.34
CA TYR A 70 2.67 10.56 -7.76
C TYR A 70 3.22 10.55 -9.18
N ALA A 71 2.55 11.25 -10.09
CA ALA A 71 3.02 11.43 -11.47
C ALA A 71 2.71 12.85 -11.95
N ASP A 72 3.69 13.50 -12.57
CA ASP A 72 3.56 14.81 -13.20
C ASP A 72 2.81 15.83 -12.32
N ASP A 73 3.24 15.99 -11.07
CA ASP A 73 2.63 16.86 -10.03
C ASP A 73 1.21 16.48 -9.56
N HIS A 74 0.66 15.37 -10.03
CA HIS A 74 -0.64 14.85 -9.60
C HIS A 74 -0.50 13.72 -8.58
N LYS A 75 -1.50 13.62 -7.69
CA LYS A 75 -1.64 12.53 -6.72
C LYS A 75 -2.82 11.65 -7.11
N PHE A 76 -2.58 10.35 -7.26
CA PHE A 76 -3.60 9.37 -7.62
C PHE A 76 -3.77 8.37 -6.47
N VAL A 77 -4.99 8.24 -5.94
CA VAL A 77 -5.31 7.14 -5.02
C VAL A 77 -5.51 5.89 -5.86
N VAL A 78 -4.54 4.98 -5.82
CA VAL A 78 -4.54 3.74 -6.62
C VAL A 78 -5.38 2.67 -5.93
N PHE A 79 -5.32 2.62 -4.61
CA PHE A 79 -5.99 1.63 -3.80
C PHE A 79 -6.33 2.20 -2.42
N GLU A 80 -7.51 1.87 -1.90
CA GLU A 80 -7.93 2.15 -0.53
C GLU A 80 -8.90 1.06 -0.05
N LYS A 81 -8.62 0.43 1.08
CA LYS A 81 -9.53 -0.53 1.71
C LYS A 81 -10.71 0.21 2.30
N VAL A 82 -11.92 -0.22 1.98
CA VAL A 82 -13.12 0.29 2.66
C VAL A 82 -13.18 -0.35 4.05
N LEU A 83 -12.99 0.47 5.08
CA LEU A 83 -13.26 0.03 6.45
C LEU A 83 -14.77 -0.10 6.59
N LYS A 84 -15.24 -1.33 6.76
CA LYS A 84 -16.57 -1.53 7.31
C LYS A 84 -16.48 -1.10 8.77
N ASP A 85 -17.16 -0.02 9.11
CA ASP A 85 -17.42 0.28 10.51
C ASP A 85 -18.10 -0.96 11.12
N ASP A 86 -17.50 -1.56 12.14
CA ASP A 86 -18.13 -2.59 12.99
C ASP A 86 -19.27 -1.99 13.86
N THR A 87 -19.94 -0.96 13.35
CA THR A 87 -21.03 -0.25 14.01
C THR A 87 -22.35 -0.77 13.45
N ASN A 88 -22.72 -2.04 13.72
CA ASN A 88 -24.11 -2.53 13.64
C ASN A 88 -24.25 -4.01 14.10
N ILE A 89 -23.85 -4.34 15.33
CA ILE A 89 -24.42 -5.50 16.04
C ILE A 89 -24.81 -5.07 17.47
N LEU A 90 -25.72 -4.11 17.56
CA LEU A 90 -26.56 -3.89 18.74
C LEU A 90 -27.90 -3.33 18.24
N ASN A 91 -28.79 -4.22 17.79
CA ASN A 91 -30.24 -4.03 17.78
C ASN A 91 -30.90 -5.39 17.99
#